data_AF-A0A2E7VCY9-F1
#
_entry.id   AF-A0A2E7VCY9-F1
#
_cell.length_a   1.000
_cell.length_b   1.000
_cell.length_c   1.000
_cell.angle_alpha   90.00
_cell.angle_beta   90.00
_cell.angle_gamma   90.00
#
_symmetry.space_group_name_H-M   'P 1'
#
loop_
_entity.id
_entity.type
_entity.pdbx_description
1 polymer ?
#
loop_
_entity_poly.entity_id
_entity_poly.type
_entity_poly.pdbx_seq_one_letter_code
_entity_poly.pdbx_strand_id
1 'polypeptide(L)'
;DLGFTLAGVITSDVGLAKGSSGIEGLALLDPFNVPAATVCCHTARVGDAQSTYFTGRISHLNKTADKIGVQLDEPARIAARRMLEHAANNPNKNC
;
A
#
# COMPACT_ATOMS: atom_id res chain seq x y z
N ASP A 1 -11.31 -16.84 7.18
CA ASP A 1 -11.58 -16.45 5.79
C ASP A 1 -12.57 -15.30 5.81
N LEU A 2 -12.22 -14.16 5.21
CA LEU A 2 -13.03 -12.94 5.22
C LEU A 2 -14.02 -12.90 4.04
N GLY A 3 -14.01 -13.90 3.15
CA GLY A 3 -14.87 -13.96 1.98
C GLY A 3 -14.44 -13.03 0.83
N PHE A 4 -13.25 -12.43 0.93
CA PHE A 4 -12.64 -11.62 -0.12
C PHE A 4 -11.12 -11.77 -0.12
N THR A 5 -10.52 -11.59 -1.30
CA THR A 5 -9.06 -11.53 -1.46
C THR A 5 -8.58 -10.12 -1.15
N LEU A 6 -7.60 -9.99 -0.27
CA LEU A 6 -6.96 -8.71 0.01
C LEU A 6 -6.18 -8.24 -1.21
N ALA A 7 -6.63 -7.15 -1.84
CA ALA A 7 -5.99 -6.62 -3.04
C ALA A 7 -4.64 -5.93 -2.76
N GLY A 8 -4.52 -5.31 -1.58
CA GLY A 8 -3.34 -4.60 -1.14
C GLY A 8 -3.62 -3.72 0.06
N VAL A 9 -2.57 -3.09 0.59
CA VAL A 9 -2.64 -2.24 1.79
C VAL A 9 -2.01 -0.87 1.50
N ILE A 10 -2.71 0.20 1.84
CA ILE A 10 -2.17 1.56 1.82
C ILE A 10 -2.36 2.19 3.20
N THR A 11 -1.27 2.56 3.86
CA THR A 11 -1.29 3.25 5.17
C THR A 11 -0.60 4.61 5.09
N SER A 12 -0.37 5.27 6.21
CA SER A 12 0.45 6.49 6.31
C SER A 12 1.82 6.14 6.86
N ASP A 13 2.90 6.77 6.37
CA ASP A 13 4.25 6.57 6.91
C ASP A 13 4.45 7.21 8.29
N VAL A 14 3.54 8.11 8.68
CA VAL A 14 3.56 8.81 9.98
C VAL A 14 4.87 9.57 10.22
N GLY A 15 5.56 9.98 9.15
CA GLY A 15 6.91 10.56 9.24
C GLY A 15 7.98 9.55 9.65
N LEU A 16 7.84 8.29 9.20
CA LEU A 16 8.70 7.12 9.48
C LEU A 16 8.71 6.62 10.93
N ALA A 17 8.35 7.46 11.90
CA ALA A 17 8.48 7.17 13.34
C ALA A 17 9.91 6.77 13.74
N LYS A 18 10.12 6.46 15.03
CA LYS A 18 11.45 6.09 15.54
C LYS A 18 11.90 4.79 14.88
N GLY A 19 13.08 4.80 14.27
CA GLY A 19 13.69 3.61 13.67
C GLY A 19 13.03 3.16 12.36
N SER A 20 12.23 3.99 11.69
CA SER A 20 11.44 3.60 10.51
C SER A 20 10.29 2.63 10.80
N SER A 21 9.87 2.53 12.06
CA SER A 21 8.76 1.66 12.49
C SER A 21 7.42 1.97 11.82
N GLY A 22 7.24 3.17 11.26
CA GLY A 22 6.07 3.55 10.48
C GLY A 22 5.92 2.80 9.14
N ILE A 23 6.97 2.13 8.65
CA ILE A 23 6.97 1.38 7.38
C ILE A 23 7.41 -0.08 7.52
N GLU A 24 7.82 -0.54 8.70
CA GLU A 24 8.33 -1.92 8.91
C GLU A 24 7.33 -3.00 8.47
N GLY A 25 6.03 -2.73 8.64
CA GLY A 25 4.97 -3.66 8.24
C GLY A 25 4.89 -3.94 6.73
N LEU A 26 5.46 -3.07 5.87
CA LEU A 26 5.42 -3.26 4.41
C LEU A 26 6.16 -4.53 3.98
N ALA A 27 7.34 -4.76 4.54
CA ALA A 27 8.18 -5.90 4.19
C ALA A 27 7.60 -7.24 4.68
N LEU A 28 6.81 -7.22 5.76
CA LEU A 28 6.14 -8.41 6.30
C LEU A 28 5.08 -8.97 5.34
N LEU A 29 4.61 -8.17 4.38
CA LEU A 29 3.58 -8.55 3.42
C LEU A 29 4.15 -9.16 2.12
N ASP A 30 5.46 -9.02 1.86
CA ASP A 30 6.10 -9.58 0.67
C ASP A 30 6.03 -11.13 0.59
N PRO A 31 6.27 -11.91 1.67
CA PRO A 31 6.14 -13.37 1.64
C PRO A 31 4.75 -13.87 1.25
N PHE A 32 3.72 -13.08 1.55
CA PHE A 32 2.32 -13.38 1.23
C PHE A 32 1.90 -12.85 -0.14
N ASN A 33 2.82 -12.27 -0.92
CA ASN A 33 2.53 -11.60 -2.20
C ASN A 33 1.42 -10.53 -2.08
N VAL A 34 1.36 -9.82 -0.94
CA VAL A 34 0.41 -8.72 -0.76
C VAL A 34 1.13 -7.41 -1.06
N PRO A 35 0.70 -6.65 -2.10
CA PRO A 35 1.28 -5.36 -2.40
C PRO A 35 0.91 -4.35 -1.29
N ALA A 36 1.91 -3.63 -0.79
CA ALA A 36 1.74 -2.68 0.29
C ALA A 36 2.50 -1.39 0.04
N ALA A 37 1.89 -0.27 0.44
CA ALA A 37 2.50 1.05 0.33
C ALA A 37 2.07 1.96 1.48
N THR A 38 2.80 3.06 1.68
CA THR A 38 2.41 4.14 2.57
C THR A 38 2.27 5.45 1.80
N VAL A 39 1.41 6.35 2.26
CA VAL A 39 1.38 7.74 1.82
C VAL A 39 2.25 8.63 2.71
N CYS A 40 2.78 9.71 2.14
CA CYS A 40 3.51 10.73 2.87
C CYS A 40 2.58 11.52 3.80
N CYS A 41 2.91 11.61 5.09
CA CYS A 41 2.17 12.42 6.06
C CYS A 41 2.15 13.94 5.73
N HIS A 42 3.03 14.41 4.85
CA HIS A 42 3.01 15.79 4.34
C HIS A 42 1.95 16.02 3.24
N THR A 43 1.41 14.95 2.66
CA THR A 43 0.42 14.98 1.57
C THR A 43 -0.97 14.52 1.98
N ALA A 44 -1.06 13.77 3.08
CA ALA A 44 -2.31 13.26 3.64
C ALA A 44 -2.31 13.34 5.17
N ARG A 45 -3.49 13.59 5.75
CA ARG A 45 -3.69 13.62 7.20
C ARG A 45 -3.62 12.21 7.77
N VAL A 46 -2.81 12.02 8.81
CA VAL A 46 -2.70 10.76 9.54
C VAL A 46 -4.06 10.41 10.17
N GLY A 47 -4.52 9.17 9.98
CA GLY A 47 -5.80 8.69 10.52
C GLY A 47 -7.03 9.07 9.68
N ASP A 48 -6.85 9.76 8.55
CA ASP A 48 -7.92 10.13 7.62
C ASP A 48 -7.82 9.31 6.33
N ALA A 49 -8.74 8.35 6.16
CA ALA A 49 -8.79 7.48 4.99
C ALA A 49 -9.15 8.24 3.70
N GLN A 50 -9.98 9.29 3.78
CA GLN A 50 -10.32 10.10 2.61
C GLN A 50 -9.11 10.91 2.15
N SER A 51 -8.40 11.55 3.07
CA SER A 51 -7.16 12.26 2.74
C SER A 51 -6.11 11.30 2.18
N THR A 52 -5.95 10.11 2.79
CA THR A 52 -5.06 9.05 2.28
C THR A 52 -5.38 8.72 0.83
N TYR A 53 -6.66 8.50 0.49
CA TYR A 53 -7.08 8.07 -0.84
C TYR A 53 -7.04 9.19 -1.89
N PHE A 54 -7.53 10.39 -1.55
CA PHE A 54 -7.73 11.47 -2.52
C PHE A 54 -6.51 12.37 -2.71
N THR A 55 -5.77 12.67 -1.64
CA THR A 55 -4.64 13.63 -1.67
C THR A 55 -3.28 12.97 -1.40
N GLY A 56 -3.27 11.80 -0.76
CA GLY A 56 -2.05 11.08 -0.42
C GLY A 56 -1.23 10.68 -1.64
N ARG A 57 0.09 10.84 -1.50
CA ARG A 57 1.08 10.37 -2.47
C ARG A 57 1.96 9.31 -1.85
N ILE A 58 2.28 8.27 -2.62
CA ILE A 58 3.06 7.12 -2.14
C ILE A 58 4.46 7.58 -1.71
N SER A 59 4.86 7.25 -0.48
CA SER A 59 6.17 7.57 0.07
C SER A 59 7.08 6.35 0.19
N HIS A 60 6.52 5.17 0.48
CA HIS A 60 7.24 3.90 0.56
C HIS A 60 6.36 2.78 0.05
N LEU A 61 6.97 1.71 -0.44
CA LEU A 61 6.28 0.55 -1.01
C LEU A 61 7.15 -0.70 -0.87
N ASN A 62 6.52 -1.87 -0.78
CA ASN A 62 7.22 -3.16 -0.72
C ASN A 62 7.57 -3.69 -2.11
N LYS A 63 8.37 -4.77 -2.17
CA LYS A 63 8.82 -5.34 -3.45
C LYS A 63 7.65 -5.85 -4.29
N THR A 64 6.59 -6.32 -3.65
CA THR A 64 5.39 -6.80 -4.34
C THR A 64 4.65 -5.65 -5.03
N ALA A 65 4.49 -4.51 -4.37
CA ALA A 65 3.91 -3.30 -4.95
C ALA A 65 4.76 -2.78 -6.13
N ASP A 66 6.08 -2.76 -5.98
CA ASP A 66 7.02 -2.36 -7.04
C ASP A 66 6.85 -3.22 -8.31
N LYS A 67 6.81 -4.55 -8.14
CA LYS A 67 6.62 -5.51 -9.25
C LYS A 67 5.34 -5.32 -10.04
N ILE A 68 4.28 -4.77 -9.43
CA ILE A 68 3.00 -4.51 -10.10
C ILE A 68 2.91 -3.07 -10.64
N GLY A 69 4.01 -2.32 -10.57
CA GLY A 69 4.16 -0.99 -11.15
C GLY A 69 3.64 0.14 -10.26
N VAL A 70 3.52 -0.06 -8.94
CA VAL A 70 3.32 1.05 -8.00
C VAL A 70 4.60 1.87 -7.93
N GLN A 71 4.48 3.19 -7.93
CA GLN A 71 5.61 4.13 -7.98
C GLN A 71 5.61 5.10 -6.80
N LEU A 72 6.80 5.52 -6.39
CA LEU A 72 6.96 6.63 -5.46
C LEU A 72 6.37 7.92 -6.04
N ASP A 73 5.86 8.78 -5.15
CA ASP A 73 5.18 10.04 -5.45
C ASP A 73 3.87 9.91 -6.25
N GLU A 74 3.44 8.72 -6.67
CA GLU A 74 2.17 8.58 -7.38
C GLU A 74 0.96 8.80 -6.45
N PRO A 75 -0.21 9.26 -6.96
CA PRO A 75 -1.41 9.37 -6.15
C PRO A 75 -1.89 8.01 -5.62
N ALA A 76 -2.27 7.94 -4.34
CA ALA A 76 -2.71 6.70 -3.69
C ALA A 76 -3.85 5.98 -4.43
N ARG A 77 -4.76 6.73 -5.06
CA ARG A 77 -5.84 6.17 -5.89
C ARG A 77 -5.34 5.37 -7.11
N ILE A 78 -4.19 5.73 -7.68
CA ILE A 78 -3.59 5.01 -8.82
C ILE A 78 -2.95 3.72 -8.31
N ALA A 79 -2.19 3.78 -7.22
CA ALA A 79 -1.65 2.60 -6.56
C ALA A 79 -2.77 1.60 -6.17
N ALA A 80 -3.85 2.09 -5.55
CA ALA A 80 -5.01 1.27 -5.18
C ALA A 80 -5.68 0.60 -6.39
N ARG A 81 -5.76 1.32 -7.53
CA ARG A 81 -6.27 0.75 -8.79
C ARG A 81 -5.39 -0.42 -9.26
N ARG A 82 -4.07 -0.24 -9.28
CA ARG A 82 -3.12 -1.29 -9.69
C ARG A 82 -3.19 -2.52 -8.79
N MET A 83 -3.29 -2.31 -7.47
CA MET A 83 -3.48 -3.38 -6.49
C MET A 83 -4.76 -4.18 -6.77
N LEU A 84 -5.88 -3.48 -7.04
CA LEU A 84 -7.16 -4.11 -7.37
C LEU A 84 -7.09 -4.91 -8.69
N GLU A 85 -6.48 -4.33 -9.73
CA GLU A 85 -6.28 -4.99 -11.02
C GLU A 85 -5.37 -6.23 -10.88
N HIS A 86 -4.31 -6.13 -10.08
CA HIS A 86 -3.43 -7.26 -9.79
C HIS A 86 -4.17 -8.43 -9.13
N ALA A 87 -5.02 -8.14 -8.15
CA ALA A 87 -5.82 -9.13 -7.44
C ALA A 87 -6.87 -9.79 -8.35
N ALA A 88 -7.55 -9.01 -9.19
CA ALA A 88 -8.50 -9.52 -10.18
C ALA A 88 -7.84 -10.44 -11.21
N ASN A 89 -6.59 -10.16 -11.58
CA ASN A 89 -5.80 -10.97 -12.50
C ASN A 89 -5.12 -12.18 -11.84
N ASN A 90 -5.12 -12.27 -10.50
CA ASN A 90 -4.52 -13.38 -9.74
C ASN A 90 -5.47 -13.92 -8.65
N PRO A 91 -6.66 -14.42 -9.01
CA PRO A 91 -7.68 -14.84 -8.03
C PRO A 91 -7.28 -16.07 -7.19
N ASN A 92 -6.21 -16.79 -7.55
CA ASN A 92 -5.85 -18.10 -6.98
C ASN A 92 -4.65 -18.10 -6.01
N LYS A 93 -4.23 -16.96 -5.45
CA LYS A 93 -3.09 -16.91 -4.49
C LYS A 93 -3.49 -17.00 -3.01
N ASN A 94 -4.47 -17.84 -2.70
CA ASN A 94 -4.67 -18.32 -1.33
C ASN A 94 -3.85 -19.61 -1.16
N CYS A 95 -2.58 -19.46 -0.81
CA CYS A 95 -1.80 -20.50 -0.12
C CYS A 95 -1.40 -19.93 1.23
#